data_AF-A0A376EYT7-F1
#
_entry.id   AF-A0A376EYT7-F1
#
_cell.length_a   1.000
_cell.length_b   1.000
_cell.length_c   1.000
_cell.angle_alpha   90.00
_cell.angle_beta   90.00
_cell.angle_gamma   90.00
#
_symmetry.space_group_name_H-M   'P 1'
#
loop_
_entity.id
_entity.type
_entity.pdbx_description
1 polymer ?
#
loop_
_entity_poly.entity_id
_entity_poly.type
_entity_poly.pdbx_seq_one_letter_code
_entity_poly.pdbx_strand_id
1 'polypeptide(L)'
;MLSRVSFISQQSQNSNAAKLWLDYVLSEQGQNILANQADIPSIRNDIEGKNDINGLTKILGNALKPIPVDETLLEYLQPKKRLEYIKEWRTAAGK
;
A
#
# COMPACT_ATOMS: atom_id res chain seq x y z
N MET A 1 8.82 -1.15 -2.76
CA MET A 1 7.91 -0.50 -1.80
C MET A 1 6.62 -1.30 -1.82
N LEU A 2 6.06 -1.68 -0.67
CA LEU A 2 4.80 -2.44 -0.64
C LEU A 2 3.64 -1.50 -0.96
N SER A 3 2.80 -1.87 -1.94
CA SER A 3 1.49 -1.24 -2.11
C SER A 3 0.67 -1.48 -0.84
N ARG A 4 0.06 -0.42 -0.31
CA ARG A 4 -0.81 -0.48 0.86
C ARG A 4 -2.24 -0.28 0.39
N VAL A 5 -3.10 -1.23 0.72
CA VAL A 5 -4.51 -1.23 0.33
C VAL A 5 -5.37 -1.37 1.58
N SER A 6 -6.51 -0.69 1.59
CA SER A 6 -7.52 -0.78 2.66
C SER A 6 -8.85 -1.17 2.03
N PHE A 7 -9.58 -2.08 2.68
CA PHE A 7 -10.86 -2.59 2.20
C PHE A 7 -11.92 -2.47 3.28
N ILE A 8 -13.16 -2.17 2.87
CA ILE A 8 -14.34 -2.29 3.72
C ILE A 8 -15.01 -3.61 3.37
N SER A 9 -15.16 -4.50 4.36
CA SER A 9 -15.83 -5.79 4.15
C SER A 9 -17.31 -5.58 3.84
N GLN A 10 -17.85 -6.35 2.88
CA GLN A 10 -19.30 -6.39 2.63
C GLN A 10 -20.10 -6.87 3.84
N GLN A 11 -19.46 -7.60 4.76
CA GLN A 11 -20.06 -8.11 5.99
C GLN A 11 -19.83 -7.20 7.21
N SER A 12 -19.36 -5.96 7.01
CA SER A 12 -19.06 -5.08 8.14
C SER A 12 -20.34 -4.69 8.89
N GLN A 13 -20.35 -4.86 10.21
CA GLN A 13 -21.50 -4.51 11.06
C GLN A 13 -21.80 -3.01 11.07
N ASN A 14 -20.77 -2.17 10.82
CA ASN A 14 -20.85 -0.71 10.87
C ASN A 14 -20.26 -0.08 9.61
N SER A 15 -20.84 -0.35 8.44
CA SER A 15 -20.32 0.09 7.14
C SER A 15 -20.14 1.61 7.02
N ASN A 16 -21.03 2.40 7.61
CA ASN A 16 -20.93 3.86 7.56
C ASN A 16 -19.78 4.41 8.40
N ALA A 17 -19.52 3.81 9.57
CA ALA A 17 -18.36 4.17 10.39
C ALA A 17 -17.04 3.80 9.69
N ALA A 18 -17.01 2.64 9.02
CA ALA A 18 -15.85 2.22 8.23
C ALA A 18 -15.57 3.18 7.07
N LYS A 19 -16.61 3.67 6.37
CA LYS A 19 -16.47 4.71 5.33
C LYS A 19 -15.93 6.01 5.91
N LEU A 20 -16.53 6.51 7.00
CA LEU A 20 -16.08 7.73 7.66
C LEU A 20 -14.59 7.66 8.07
N TRP A 21 -14.18 6.52 8.62
CA TRP A 21 -12.77 6.28 8.96
C TRP A 21 -11.88 6.29 7.72
N LEU A 22 -12.27 5.60 6.65
CA LEU A 22 -11.50 5.57 5.42
C LEU A 22 -11.40 6.98 4.79
N ASP A 23 -12.48 7.74 4.79
CA ASP A 23 -12.51 9.12 4.32
C ASP A 23 -11.56 10.00 5.14
N TYR A 24 -11.52 9.82 6.47
CA TYR A 24 -10.57 10.52 7.34
C TYR A 24 -9.12 10.13 7.03
N VAL A 25 -8.81 8.84 6.84
CA VAL A 25 -7.46 8.39 6.47
C VAL A 25 -7.01 9.00 5.14
N LEU A 26 -7.92 9.17 4.18
CA LEU A 26 -7.66 9.77 2.86
C LEU A 26 -7.67 11.31 2.85
N SER A 27 -8.18 11.93 3.91
CA SER A 27 -8.22 13.38 4.06
C SER A 27 -6.81 13.98 4.13
N GLU A 28 -6.72 15.29 3.91
CA GLU A 28 -5.47 16.05 4.09
C GLU A 28 -4.89 15.85 5.50
N GLN A 29 -5.73 15.94 6.53
CA GLN A 29 -5.30 15.75 7.92
C GLN A 29 -4.77 14.34 8.18
N GLY A 30 -5.48 13.31 7.71
CA GLY A 30 -5.06 11.91 7.87
C GLY A 30 -3.73 11.64 7.16
N GLN A 31 -3.58 12.12 5.93
CA GLN A 31 -2.35 11.95 5.15
C GLN A 31 -1.18 12.77 5.71
N ASN A 32 -1.43 13.95 6.29
CA ASN A 32 -0.42 14.72 7.00
C ASN A 32 0.13 13.96 8.22
N ILE A 33 -0.75 13.33 9.01
CA ILE A 33 -0.32 12.49 10.15
C ILE A 33 0.51 11.31 9.65
N LEU A 34 0.05 10.61 8.60
CA LEU A 34 0.78 9.47 8.03
C LEU A 34 2.18 9.87 7.56
N ALA A 35 2.28 10.91 6.74
CA ALA A 35 3.53 11.37 6.15
C ALA A 35 4.51 11.91 7.18
N ASN A 36 4.04 12.75 8.11
CA ASN A 36 4.89 13.56 8.95
C ASN A 36 5.07 13.03 10.37
N GLN A 37 4.25 12.06 10.81
CA GLN A 37 4.33 11.50 12.17
C GLN A 37 4.52 9.97 12.21
N ALA A 38 4.13 9.25 11.16
CA ALA A 38 4.21 7.79 11.10
C ALA A 38 5.22 7.25 10.08
N ASP A 39 5.92 8.14 9.37
CA ASP A 39 6.82 7.80 8.26
C ASP A 39 6.16 6.90 7.19
N ILE A 40 4.86 7.12 6.96
CA ILE A 40 4.07 6.45 5.93
C ILE A 40 3.87 7.45 4.79
N PRO A 41 4.48 7.22 3.63
CA PRO A 41 4.42 8.19 2.54
C PRO A 41 2.99 8.47 2.08
N SER A 42 2.67 9.76 1.93
CA SER A 42 1.37 10.23 1.49
C SER A 42 1.11 9.85 0.03
N ILE A 43 -0.15 9.50 -0.26
CA ILE A 43 -0.65 9.33 -1.63
C ILE A 43 -1.16 10.63 -2.25
N ARG A 44 -1.36 11.67 -1.43
CA ARG A 44 -1.73 13.02 -1.86
C ARG A 44 -0.49 13.83 -2.21
N ASN A 45 -0.66 14.74 -3.17
CA ASN A 45 0.40 15.65 -3.64
C ASN A 45 0.36 17.04 -2.98
N ASP A 46 -0.61 17.30 -2.10
CA ASP A 46 -0.84 18.58 -1.42
C ASP A 46 -0.44 18.56 0.07
N ILE A 47 0.28 17.51 0.51
CA ILE A 47 0.82 17.43 1.86
C ILE A 47 2.19 18.10 1.90
N GLU A 48 2.38 19.02 2.83
CA GLU A 48 3.68 19.65 3.06
C GLU A 48 4.72 18.60 3.49
N GLY A 49 5.89 18.64 2.85
CA GLY A 49 7.00 17.75 3.13
C GLY A 49 7.57 17.11 1.88
N LYS A 50 8.42 16.08 2.08
CA LYS A 50 8.99 15.25 1.00
C LYS A 50 8.59 13.78 1.13
N ASN A 51 7.77 13.45 2.13
CA ASN A 51 7.33 12.07 2.39
C ASN A 51 6.04 11.76 1.63
N ASP A 52 6.08 11.97 0.33
CA ASP A 52 5.03 11.70 -0.64
C ASP A 52 5.64 10.98 -1.86
N ILE A 53 4.80 10.55 -2.80
CA ILE A 53 5.26 9.81 -3.99
C ILE A 53 6.25 10.65 -4.81
N ASN A 54 6.02 11.96 -4.94
CA ASN A 54 6.89 12.84 -5.75
C ASN A 54 8.26 13.04 -5.08
N GLY A 55 8.28 13.30 -3.77
CA GLY A 55 9.49 13.45 -2.97
C GLY A 55 10.30 12.16 -2.95
N LEU A 56 9.66 11.01 -2.76
CA LEU A 56 10.32 9.72 -2.83
C LEU A 56 10.85 9.39 -4.24
N THR A 57 10.11 9.75 -5.29
CA THR A 57 10.59 9.58 -6.68
C THR A 57 11.82 10.45 -6.92
N LYS A 58 11.89 11.66 -6.38
CA LYS A 58 13.09 12.52 -6.46
C LYS A 58 14.29 11.94 -5.70
N ILE A 59 14.06 11.32 -4.54
CA ILE A 59 15.13 10.77 -3.70
C ILE A 59 15.64 9.42 -4.25
N LEU A 60 14.73 8.53 -4.64
CA LEU A 60 15.02 7.15 -4.98
C LEU A 60 15.17 6.91 -6.49
N GLY A 61 14.61 7.78 -7.33
CA GLY A 61 14.63 7.63 -8.78
C GLY A 61 14.21 6.23 -9.22
N ASN A 62 15.07 5.57 -9.99
CA ASN A 62 14.83 4.22 -10.53
C ASN A 62 14.85 3.10 -9.48
N ALA A 63 15.27 3.38 -8.24
CA ALA A 63 15.17 2.41 -7.15
C ALA A 63 13.73 2.27 -6.63
N LEU A 64 12.86 3.24 -6.90
CA LEU A 64 11.44 3.13 -6.62
C LEU A 64 10.82 2.13 -7.60
N LYS A 65 10.34 1.00 -7.06
CA LYS A 65 9.51 0.02 -7.79
C LYS A 65 8.08 0.07 -7.23
N PRO A 66 7.19 0.91 -7.80
CA PRO A 66 5.79 0.94 -7.43
C PRO A 66 5.12 -0.38 -7.83
N ILE A 67 4.18 -0.84 -7.01
CA ILE A 67 3.29 -1.95 -7.37
C ILE A 67 1.95 -1.30 -7.72
N PRO A 68 1.55 -1.28 -9.00
CA PRO A 68 0.27 -0.71 -9.39
C PRO A 68 -0.88 -1.52 -8.78
N VAL A 69 -1.98 -0.84 -8.48
CA VAL A 69 -3.22 -1.49 -8.05
C VAL A 69 -4.11 -1.60 -9.28
N ASP A 70 -3.87 -2.64 -10.08
CA ASP A 70 -4.61 -2.96 -11.30
C ASP A 70 -4.85 -4.49 -11.42
N GLU A 71 -5.39 -4.94 -12.56
CA GLU A 71 -5.70 -6.35 -12.80
C GLU A 71 -4.47 -7.27 -12.72
N THR A 72 -3.26 -6.75 -12.92
CA THR A 72 -2.02 -7.53 -12.79
C THR A 72 -1.75 -7.98 -11.36
N LEU A 73 -2.33 -7.29 -10.36
CA LEU A 73 -2.23 -7.69 -8.96
C LEU A 73 -2.89 -9.07 -8.72
N LEU A 74 -3.95 -9.40 -9.46
CA LEU A 74 -4.64 -10.68 -9.35
C LEU A 74 -3.76 -11.84 -9.84
N GLU A 75 -2.86 -11.59 -10.79
CA GLU A 75 -1.93 -12.59 -11.30
C GLU A 75 -1.00 -13.10 -10.18
N TYR A 76 -0.52 -12.19 -9.32
CA TYR A 76 0.33 -12.52 -8.18
C TYR A 76 -0.43 -13.15 -7.01
N LEU A 77 -1.76 -13.01 -6.97
CA LEU A 77 -2.63 -13.60 -5.95
C LEU A 77 -3.11 -15.02 -6.33
N GLN A 78 -2.81 -15.51 -7.53
CA GLN A 78 -3.19 -16.85 -7.96
C GLN A 78 -2.61 -17.91 -7.01
N PRO A 79 -3.45 -18.76 -6.38
CA PRO A 79 -3.00 -19.71 -5.36
C PRO A 79 -1.86 -20.63 -5.83
N LYS A 80 -1.91 -21.07 -7.10
CA LYS A 80 -0.89 -21.95 -7.68
C LYS A 80 0.48 -21.28 -7.76
N LYS A 81 0.57 -20.08 -8.37
CA LYS A 81 1.81 -19.31 -8.48
C LYS A 81 2.39 -18.97 -7.11
N ARG A 82 1.53 -18.61 -6.15
CA ARG A 82 1.94 -18.33 -4.76
C ARG A 82 2.56 -19.56 -4.09
N LEU A 83 1.94 -20.73 -4.22
CA LEU A 83 2.44 -21.97 -3.61
C LEU A 83 3.74 -22.45 -4.26
N GLU A 84 3.85 -22.36 -5.58
CA GLU A 84 5.08 -22.68 -6.33
C GLU A 84 6.24 -21.79 -5.86
N TYR A 85 6.02 -20.47 -5.78
CA TYR A 85 7.03 -19.53 -5.29
C TYR A 85 7.46 -19.83 -3.84
N ILE A 86 6.51 -20.12 -2.93
CA ILE A 86 6.83 -20.49 -1.54
C ILE A 86 7.67 -21.78 -1.50
N LYS A 87 7.40 -22.75 -2.38
CA LYS A 87 8.16 -24.01 -2.45
C LYS A 87 9.59 -23.79 -2.95
N GLU A 88 9.77 -22.97 -3.99
CA GLU A 88 11.10 -22.58 -4.47
C GLU A 88 11.89 -21.85 -3.39
N TRP A 89 11.24 -20.90 -2.70
CA TRP A 89 11.85 -20.14 -1.61
C TRP A 89 12.32 -21.05 -0.46
N ARG A 90 11.49 -22.02 -0.05
CA ARG A 90 11.85 -23.00 1.00
C ARG A 90 13.05 -23.85 0.59
N THR A 91 13.03 -24.37 -0.64
CA THR A 91 14.13 -25.14 -1.23
C THR A 91 15.44 -24.33 -1.24
N ALA A 92 15.39 -23.09 -1.71
CA ALA A 92 16.56 -22.21 -1.76
C ALA A 92 17.06 -21.80 -0.37
N ALA A 93 16.17 -21.65 0.61
CA ALA A 93 16.50 -21.31 2.00
C ALA A 93 16.96 -22.52 2.84
N GLY A 94 17.00 -23.73 2.26
CA GLY A 94 17.35 -24.96 2.97
C GLY A 94 16.36 -25.35 4.08
N LYS A 95 15.08 -24.96 3.93
CA LYS A 95 13.99 -25.26 4.87
C LYS A 95 12.97 -26.22 4.28
#